data_AF-A0A7V4XFE0-F1
#
_entry.id   AF-A0A7V4XFE0-F1
#
_cell.length_a   1.000
_cell.length_b   1.000
_cell.length_c   1.000
_cell.angle_alpha   90.00
_cell.angle_beta   90.00
_cell.angle_gamma   90.00
#
_symmetry.space_group_name_H-M   'P 1'
#
loop_
_entity.id
_entity.type
_entity.pdbx_description
1 polymer ?
#
loop_
_entity_poly.entity_id
_entity_poly.type
_entity_poly.pdbx_seq_one_letter_code
_entity_poly.pdbx_strand_id
1 'polypeptide(L)'
;MSETTQAKMQAEAMVHAKSRHDCSIGAYETDCRAAEIEKDIRTRERTIMGDIAAEVDPDTGKKLFSNAETRNAEFEIRVANDSELQKQREALRDEQAKSRVLSIDATYHADMKEIICAFANREA
;
A
#
# COMPACT_ATOMS: atom_id res chain seq x y z
N MET A 1 9.60 -21.76 -38.66
CA MET A 1 9.53 -20.27 -38.76
C MET A 1 10.76 -19.73 -39.46
N SER A 2 10.72 -18.49 -39.98
CA SER A 2 11.96 -17.82 -40.37
C SER A 2 12.71 -17.36 -39.10
N GLU A 3 14.04 -17.26 -39.18
CA GLU A 3 14.89 -16.69 -38.11
C GLU A 3 14.38 -15.32 -37.62
N THR A 4 13.73 -14.58 -38.52
CA THR A 4 13.11 -13.28 -38.26
C THR A 4 11.94 -13.35 -37.26
N THR A 5 11.18 -14.44 -37.21
CA THR A 5 10.04 -14.57 -36.28
C THR A 5 10.52 -14.96 -34.88
N GLN A 6 11.52 -15.84 -34.79
CA GLN A 6 12.13 -16.22 -33.51
C GLN A 6 12.82 -15.01 -32.83
N ALA A 7 13.54 -14.19 -33.60
CA ALA A 7 14.15 -12.96 -33.09
C ALA A 7 13.12 -11.96 -32.56
N LYS A 8 11.94 -11.85 -33.21
CA LYS A 8 10.84 -10.99 -32.74
C LYS A 8 10.25 -11.49 -31.42
N MET A 9 9.97 -12.79 -31.31
CA MET A 9 9.47 -13.38 -30.06
C MET A 9 10.45 -13.21 -28.90
N GLN A 10 11.75 -13.36 -29.15
CA GLN A 10 12.78 -13.08 -28.13
C GLN A 10 12.79 -11.61 -27.71
N ALA A 11 12.66 -10.67 -28.65
CA ALA A 11 12.57 -9.25 -28.35
C ALA A 11 11.33 -8.92 -27.50
N GLU A 12 10.16 -9.48 -27.82
CA GLU A 12 8.93 -9.31 -27.05
C GLU A 12 9.05 -9.89 -25.64
N ALA A 13 9.65 -11.08 -25.49
CA ALA A 13 9.91 -11.67 -24.17
C ALA A 13 10.83 -10.80 -23.31
N MET A 14 11.82 -10.12 -23.92
CA MET A 14 12.67 -9.16 -23.22
C MET A 14 11.91 -7.90 -22.78
N VAL A 15 10.96 -7.41 -23.59
CA VAL A 15 10.09 -6.29 -23.20
C VAL A 15 9.27 -6.68 -21.97
N HIS A 16 8.60 -7.83 -21.99
CA HIS A 16 7.83 -8.30 -20.82
C HIS A 16 8.72 -8.54 -19.60
N ALA A 17 9.93 -9.07 -19.78
CA ALA A 17 10.88 -9.24 -18.66
C ALA A 17 11.26 -7.90 -18.01
N LYS A 18 11.49 -6.86 -18.83
CA LYS A 18 11.80 -5.52 -18.34
C LYS A 18 10.58 -4.88 -17.66
N SER A 19 9.42 -4.90 -18.30
CA SER A 19 8.20 -4.35 -17.71
C SER A 19 7.83 -5.01 -16.39
N ARG A 20 8.01 -6.34 -16.26
CA ARG A 20 7.85 -7.04 -14.98
C ARG A 20 8.78 -6.48 -13.90
N HIS A 21 10.04 -6.26 -14.24
CA HIS A 21 11.03 -5.73 -13.31
C HIS A 21 10.64 -4.32 -12.85
N ASP A 22 10.26 -3.45 -13.77
CA ASP A 22 9.83 -2.07 -13.49
C ASP A 22 8.57 -2.07 -12.62
N CYS A 23 7.57 -2.90 -12.92
CA CYS A 23 6.37 -3.07 -12.08
C CYS A 23 6.71 -3.59 -10.67
N SER A 24 7.65 -4.54 -10.55
CA SER A 24 8.05 -5.11 -9.25
C SER A 24 8.77 -4.08 -8.37
N ILE A 25 9.64 -3.25 -8.98
CA ILE A 25 10.27 -2.12 -8.27
C ILE A 25 9.20 -1.12 -7.84
N GLY A 26 8.30 -0.75 -8.75
CA GLY A 26 7.23 0.19 -8.45
C GLY A 26 6.35 -0.29 -7.27
N ALA A 27 5.98 -1.58 -7.26
CA ALA A 27 5.21 -2.19 -6.17
C ALA A 27 5.96 -2.09 -4.83
N TYR A 28 7.25 -2.42 -4.81
CA TYR A 28 8.09 -2.29 -3.63
C TYR A 28 8.16 -0.84 -3.12
N GLU A 29 8.35 0.14 -4.01
CA GLU A 29 8.39 1.54 -3.63
C GLU A 29 7.05 2.03 -3.07
N THR A 30 5.92 1.62 -3.65
CA THR A 30 4.59 1.94 -3.11
C THR A 30 4.36 1.27 -1.75
N ASP A 31 4.84 0.06 -1.52
CA ASP A 31 4.75 -0.62 -0.23
C ASP A 31 5.57 0.09 0.85
N CYS A 32 6.78 0.54 0.51
CA CYS A 32 7.61 1.33 1.43
C CYS A 32 6.90 2.63 1.84
N ARG A 33 6.34 3.37 0.87
CA ARG A 33 5.57 4.59 1.16
C ARG A 33 4.33 4.30 2.01
N ALA A 34 3.60 3.23 1.70
CA ALA A 34 2.44 2.81 2.50
C ALA A 34 2.84 2.52 3.95
N ALA A 35 3.97 1.84 4.18
CA ALA A 35 4.47 1.55 5.52
C ALA A 35 4.85 2.81 6.31
N GLU A 36 5.44 3.81 5.65
CA GLU A 36 5.74 5.12 6.26
C GLU A 36 4.45 5.86 6.66
N ILE A 37 3.46 5.92 5.77
CA ILE A 37 2.16 6.53 6.06
C ILE A 37 1.47 5.81 7.24
N GLU A 38 1.51 4.47 7.26
CA GLU A 38 0.92 3.69 8.35
C GLU A 38 1.59 3.99 9.70
N LYS A 39 2.92 4.17 9.72
CA LYS A 39 3.66 4.58 10.92
C LYS A 39 3.19 5.94 11.43
N ASP A 40 2.97 6.90 10.54
CA ASP A 40 2.49 8.23 10.90
C ASP A 40 1.06 8.20 11.44
N ILE A 41 0.17 7.45 10.80
CA ILE A 41 -1.20 7.20 11.28
C ILE A 41 -1.17 6.64 12.71
N ARG A 42 -0.40 5.57 12.93
CA ARG A 42 -0.29 4.95 14.27
C ARG A 42 0.29 5.90 15.31
N THR A 43 1.22 6.75 14.91
CA THR A 43 1.81 7.76 15.81
C THR A 43 0.76 8.78 16.23
N ARG A 44 -0.04 9.27 15.27
CA ARG A 44 -1.11 10.23 15.53
C ARG A 44 -2.24 9.64 16.37
N GLU A 45 -2.65 8.41 16.11
CA GLU A 45 -3.64 7.71 16.93
C GLU A 45 -3.18 7.55 18.39
N ARG A 46 -1.89 7.24 18.61
CA ARG A 46 -1.31 7.19 19.96
C ARG A 46 -1.33 8.54 20.65
N THR A 47 -1.04 9.63 19.94
CA THR A 47 -1.12 10.99 20.48
C THR A 47 -2.54 11.29 20.94
N ILE A 48 -3.55 11.06 20.09
CA ILE A 48 -4.96 11.27 20.42
C ILE A 48 -5.36 10.48 21.67
N MET A 49 -4.99 9.19 21.73
CA MET A 49 -5.26 8.36 22.92
C MET A 49 -4.55 8.88 24.18
N GLY A 50 -3.32 9.38 24.03
CA GLY A 50 -2.54 9.96 25.13
C GLY A 50 -3.21 11.22 25.68
N ASP A 51 -3.65 12.11 24.81
CA ASP A 51 -4.35 13.35 25.15
C ASP A 51 -5.65 13.03 25.91
N ILE A 52 -6.47 12.12 25.38
CA ILE A 52 -7.70 11.65 26.03
C ILE A 52 -7.41 11.07 27.43
N ALA A 53 -6.32 10.31 27.59
CA ALA A 53 -5.97 9.70 28.87
C ALA A 53 -5.46 10.70 29.92
N ALA A 54 -4.92 11.83 29.47
CA ALA A 54 -4.39 12.92 30.29
C ALA A 54 -5.45 13.98 30.64
N GLU A 55 -6.57 14.01 29.92
CA GLU A 55 -7.63 15.00 30.13
C GLU A 55 -8.33 14.86 31.50
N VAL A 56 -8.32 15.97 32.24
CA VAL A 56 -8.93 16.11 33.56
C VAL A 56 -9.95 17.24 33.57
N ASP A 57 -11.00 17.05 34.34
CA ASP A 57 -12.00 18.05 34.63
C ASP A 57 -11.38 19.14 35.52
N PRO A 58 -11.42 20.42 35.11
CA PRO A 58 -10.78 21.52 35.84
C PRO A 58 -11.45 21.81 37.19
N ASP A 59 -12.73 21.50 37.36
CA ASP A 59 -13.49 21.78 38.57
C ASP A 59 -13.32 20.67 39.62
N THR A 60 -13.20 19.42 39.16
CA THR A 60 -13.11 18.25 40.05
C THR A 60 -11.70 17.66 40.17
N GLY A 61 -10.79 18.01 39.25
CA GLY A 61 -9.44 17.45 39.14
C GLY A 61 -9.41 15.97 38.76
N LYS A 62 -10.57 15.37 38.42
CA LYS A 62 -10.70 13.95 38.07
C LYS A 62 -10.56 13.78 36.56
N LYS A 63 -10.16 12.57 36.12
CA LYS A 63 -10.11 12.24 34.70
C LYS A 63 -11.48 12.39 34.05
N LEU A 64 -11.55 13.12 32.93
CA LEU A 64 -12.76 13.24 32.11
C LEU A 64 -13.20 11.88 31.57
N PHE A 65 -12.24 11.07 31.11
CA PHE A 65 -12.47 9.73 30.56
C PHE A 65 -11.88 8.65 31.48
N SER A 66 -12.63 8.37 32.55
CA SER A 66 -12.17 7.55 33.68
C SER A 66 -12.00 6.05 33.37
N ASN A 67 -12.69 5.51 32.36
CA ASN A 67 -12.65 4.08 32.01
C ASN A 67 -12.30 3.86 30.53
N ALA A 68 -12.07 2.59 30.15
CA ALA A 68 -11.67 2.27 28.78
C ALA A 68 -12.78 2.50 27.74
N GLU A 69 -14.04 2.29 28.11
CA GLU A 69 -15.20 2.47 27.24
C GLU A 69 -15.37 3.94 26.84
N THR A 70 -15.33 4.85 27.81
CA THR A 70 -15.43 6.29 27.55
C THR A 70 -14.23 6.86 26.80
N ARG A 71 -13.02 6.32 27.04
CA ARG A 71 -11.82 6.67 26.26
C ARG A 71 -11.92 6.22 24.81
N ASN A 72 -12.42 5.01 24.57
CA ASN A 72 -12.57 4.49 23.21
C ASN A 72 -13.66 5.24 22.43
N ALA A 73 -14.78 5.54 23.07
CA ALA A 73 -15.85 6.33 22.45
C ALA A 73 -15.35 7.73 22.04
N GLU A 74 -14.59 8.41 22.91
CA GLU A 74 -13.99 9.70 22.59
C GLU A 74 -12.92 9.59 21.50
N PHE A 75 -12.11 8.53 21.53
CA PHE A 75 -11.11 8.27 20.50
C PHE A 75 -11.74 8.13 19.12
N GLU A 76 -12.83 7.37 18.98
CA GLU A 76 -13.57 7.23 17.72
C GLU A 76 -14.08 8.58 17.20
N ILE A 77 -14.62 9.43 18.08
CA ILE A 77 -15.10 10.77 17.73
C ILE A 77 -13.94 11.65 17.25
N ARG A 78 -12.83 11.70 17.97
CA ARG A 78 -11.68 12.53 17.60
C ARG A 78 -11.01 12.06 16.32
N VAL A 79 -10.86 10.75 16.15
CA VAL A 79 -10.34 10.16 14.91
C VAL A 79 -11.23 10.51 13.73
N ALA A 80 -12.56 10.42 13.88
CA ALA A 80 -13.50 10.77 12.82
C ALA A 80 -13.42 12.26 12.44
N ASN A 81 -13.19 13.13 13.42
CA ASN A 81 -13.09 14.58 13.21
C ASN A 81 -11.67 15.06 12.82
N ASP A 82 -10.65 14.22 12.95
CA ASP A 82 -9.29 14.56 12.56
C ASP A 82 -9.12 14.47 11.04
N SER A 83 -9.38 15.59 10.35
CA SER A 83 -9.30 15.68 8.90
C SER A 83 -7.94 15.29 8.31
N GLU A 84 -6.84 15.48 9.04
CA GLU A 84 -5.50 15.14 8.56
C GLU A 84 -5.26 13.63 8.68
N LEU A 85 -5.71 13.02 9.77
CA LEU A 85 -5.71 11.56 9.91
C LEU A 85 -6.55 10.88 8.81
N GLN A 86 -7.71 11.46 8.46
CA GLN A 86 -8.53 10.93 7.36
C GLN A 86 -7.83 11.04 6.01
N LYS A 87 -7.15 12.16 5.71
CA LYS A 87 -6.33 12.30 4.51
C LYS A 87 -5.19 11.29 4.46
N GLN A 88 -4.51 11.06 5.59
CA GLN A 88 -3.44 10.06 5.67
C GLN A 88 -3.97 8.64 5.42
N ARG A 89 -5.16 8.31 5.96
CA ARG A 89 -5.82 7.02 5.69
C ARG A 89 -6.27 6.85 4.24
N GLU A 90 -6.68 7.93 3.58
CA GLU A 90 -6.95 7.92 2.14
C GLU A 90 -5.66 7.71 1.34
N ALA A 91 -4.60 8.46 1.63
CA ALA A 91 -3.29 8.29 1.00
C ALA A 91 -2.73 6.87 1.18
N LEU A 92 -2.90 6.26 2.36
CA LEU A 92 -2.51 4.87 2.61
C LEU A 92 -3.26 3.90 1.69
N ARG A 93 -4.58 4.07 1.58
CA ARG A 93 -5.41 3.23 0.70
C ARG A 93 -5.00 3.38 -0.76
N ASP A 94 -4.67 4.59 -1.20
CA ASP A 94 -4.22 4.86 -2.55
C ASP A 94 -2.85 4.20 -2.85
N GLU A 95 -1.86 4.31 -1.96
CA GLU A 95 -0.57 3.65 -2.14
C GLU A 95 -0.71 2.12 -2.14
N GLN A 96 -1.55 1.56 -1.25
CA GLN A 96 -1.84 0.12 -1.25
C GLN A 96 -2.55 -0.33 -2.53
N ALA A 97 -3.48 0.47 -3.06
CA ALA A 97 -4.15 0.19 -4.31
C ALA A 97 -3.16 0.21 -5.50
N LYS A 98 -2.25 1.20 -5.55
CA LYS A 98 -1.19 1.28 -6.56
C LYS A 98 -0.27 0.06 -6.49
N SER A 99 0.19 -0.32 -5.30
CA SER A 99 1.03 -1.52 -5.11
C SER A 99 0.34 -2.78 -5.63
N ARG A 100 -0.96 -2.93 -5.33
CA ARG A 100 -1.75 -4.07 -5.79
C ARG A 100 -1.85 -4.13 -7.31
N VAL A 101 -2.10 -3.00 -7.97
CA VAL A 101 -2.15 -2.93 -9.44
C VAL A 101 -0.79 -3.30 -10.04
N LEU A 102 0.29 -2.72 -9.53
CA LEU A 102 1.65 -3.02 -10.01
C LEU A 102 2.04 -4.49 -9.80
N SER A 103 1.58 -5.11 -8.73
CA SER A 103 1.78 -6.55 -8.48
C SER A 103 1.01 -7.43 -9.48
N ILE A 104 -0.22 -7.03 -9.83
CA ILE A 104 -1.01 -7.69 -10.87
C ILE A 104 -0.31 -7.56 -12.23
N ASP A 105 0.16 -6.37 -12.58
CA ASP A 105 0.88 -6.12 -13.83
C ASP A 105 2.20 -6.91 -13.91
N ALA A 106 2.96 -6.97 -12.81
CA ALA A 106 4.17 -7.79 -12.72
C ALA A 106 3.89 -9.28 -12.97
N THR A 107 2.74 -9.77 -12.49
CA THR A 107 2.28 -11.15 -12.72
C THR A 107 1.91 -11.36 -14.18
N TYR A 108 1.11 -10.45 -14.75
CA TYR A 108 0.76 -10.48 -16.18
C TYR A 108 2.01 -10.52 -17.08
N HIS A 109 3.01 -9.68 -16.80
CA HIS A 109 4.25 -9.69 -17.58
C HIS A 109 5.09 -10.95 -17.36
N ALA A 110 5.00 -11.61 -16.20
CA ALA A 110 5.61 -12.93 -15.99
C ALA A 110 4.95 -13.98 -16.89
N ASP A 111 3.63 -14.07 -16.85
CA ASP A 111 2.85 -15.05 -17.63
C ASP A 111 3.07 -14.87 -19.13
N MET A 112 3.02 -13.62 -19.62
CA MET A 112 3.25 -13.32 -21.04
C MET A 112 4.66 -13.71 -21.51
N LYS A 113 5.68 -13.45 -20.68
CA LYS A 113 7.05 -13.88 -20.99
C LYS A 113 7.12 -15.40 -21.12
N GLU A 114 6.52 -16.15 -20.18
CA GLU A 114 6.50 -17.61 -20.21
C GLU A 114 5.81 -18.15 -21.46
N ILE A 115 4.64 -17.59 -21.80
CA ILE A 115 3.88 -17.95 -23.00
C ILE A 115 4.73 -17.72 -24.26
N ILE A 116 5.33 -16.54 -24.42
CA ILE A 116 6.13 -16.21 -25.61
C ILE A 116 7.36 -17.13 -25.71
N CYS A 117 8.05 -17.38 -24.60
CA CYS A 117 9.18 -18.32 -24.58
C CYS A 117 8.74 -19.75 -24.93
N ALA A 118 7.58 -20.20 -24.45
CA ALA A 118 7.06 -21.53 -24.76
C ALA A 118 6.74 -21.68 -26.25
N PHE A 119 6.13 -20.67 -26.88
CA PHE A 119 5.88 -20.67 -28.32
C PHE A 119 7.20 -20.67 -29.12
N ALA A 120 8.17 -19.86 -28.71
CA ALA A 120 9.48 -19.82 -29.36
C ALA A 120 10.23 -21.16 -29.28
N ASN A 121 10.08 -21.91 -28.17
CA ASN A 121 10.74 -23.20 -27.96
C ASN A 121 10.02 -24.39 -28.61
N ARG A 122 8.69 -24.32 -28.78
CA ARG A 122 7.90 -25.40 -29.40
C ARG A 122 8.09 -25.47 -30.92
N GLU A 123 8.54 -24.39 -31.52
CA GLU A 123 8.75 -24.26 -32.96
C GLU A 123 10.25 -24.24 -33.39
N ALA A 124 11.15 -24.51 -32.42
CA ALA A 124 12.58 -24.71 -32.61
C ALA A 124 12.92 -26.21 -32.73
#